data_AF-A0A7W9QCM2-F1
#
_entry.id   AF-A0A7W9QCM2-F1
#
_cell.length_a   1.000
_cell.length_b   1.000
_cell.length_c   1.000
_cell.angle_alpha   90.00
_cell.angle_beta   90.00
_cell.angle_gamma   90.00
#
_symmetry.space_group_name_H-M   'P 1'
#
loop_
_entity.id
_entity.type
_entity.pdbx_description
1 polymer ?
#
loop_
_entity_poly.entity_id
_entity_poly.type
_entity_poly.pdbx_seq_one_letter_code
_entity_poly.pdbx_strand_id
1 'polypeptide(L)'
;MITNGAQLIAHDDPLLRYRGAVSLQRGPCWTAPWRLPHEEAALYLPEGGTGRAAMPSGVRVTLRTDSPWLSCRYEADPAPRLNGPPERARLDVLRDGRRMATVDLETHGGDAEFRVPGLTGLNSRGGVAGRRYANGPPTVELWLPYYHRFRLRGLAVAAGATVAADMHADQPHWLHYGSSISQGRGAVSPSRTWPALVARRAGWDLTSLALGAACYLQPMTARLMRDLPADLLTVCVGINVHTLGTHNGDSLTAALIGFIRTVREGHPHTPFAVMSTIIAPEREELAGPSGLTVRESRERVRHAVRLLRDHGDQRLHYLHGPKVFGASCVPLLLEPEGLDRLHPSPAGHPIFAGRFLTLLRRMPCVPVTVSPECGPAHLVTQRRIGTKETKETRAPKKVKEARE
;
A
#
# COMPACT_ATOMS: atom_id res chain seq x y z
N MET A 1 -33.03 -17.04 -9.19
CA MET A 1 -34.14 -16.14 -9.60
C MET A 1 -33.58 -14.73 -9.63
N ILE A 2 -33.14 -14.25 -10.80
CA ILE A 2 -32.66 -12.88 -10.97
C ILE A 2 -33.91 -12.00 -11.05
N THR A 3 -34.10 -11.17 -10.05
CA THR A 3 -35.26 -10.30 -9.88
C THR A 3 -35.25 -9.21 -10.95
N ASN A 4 -36.42 -8.96 -11.56
CA ASN A 4 -36.71 -7.72 -12.30
C ASN A 4 -36.31 -6.53 -11.41
N GLY A 5 -35.15 -5.90 -11.67
CA GLY A 5 -34.65 -4.80 -10.82
C GLY A 5 -33.13 -4.70 -10.64
N ALA A 6 -32.33 -5.54 -11.27
CA ALA A 6 -30.87 -5.44 -11.26
C ALA A 6 -30.29 -5.21 -12.67
N GLN A 7 -29.28 -4.36 -12.76
CA GLN A 7 -28.37 -4.27 -13.89
C GLN A 7 -27.13 -5.11 -13.60
N LEU A 8 -26.84 -6.09 -14.45
CA LEU A 8 -25.68 -6.97 -14.34
C LEU A 8 -24.47 -6.35 -15.05
N ILE A 9 -23.30 -6.52 -14.46
CA ILE A 9 -22.01 -6.08 -15.00
C ILE A 9 -21.14 -7.33 -15.09
N ALA A 10 -20.72 -7.69 -16.31
CA ALA A 10 -19.88 -8.86 -16.52
C ALA A 10 -18.51 -8.71 -15.86
N HIS A 11 -17.86 -9.82 -15.52
CA HIS A 11 -16.54 -9.77 -14.86
C HIS A 11 -15.45 -9.10 -15.73
N ASP A 12 -15.60 -9.13 -17.05
CA ASP A 12 -14.69 -8.58 -18.03
C ASP A 12 -15.25 -7.31 -18.71
N ASP A 13 -16.32 -6.75 -18.14
CA ASP A 13 -16.93 -5.52 -18.65
C ASP A 13 -15.89 -4.39 -18.72
N PRO A 14 -15.78 -3.69 -19.86
CA PRO A 14 -14.78 -2.65 -20.08
C PRO A 14 -14.97 -1.41 -19.19
N LEU A 15 -16.05 -1.31 -18.41
CA LEU A 15 -16.22 -0.27 -17.40
C LEU A 15 -15.54 -0.63 -16.07
N LEU A 16 -15.20 -1.90 -15.84
CA LEU A 16 -14.43 -2.30 -14.67
C LEU A 16 -12.96 -1.96 -14.84
N ARG A 17 -12.33 -1.52 -13.75
CA ARG A 17 -10.89 -1.28 -13.67
C ARG A 17 -10.29 -2.10 -12.54
N TYR A 18 -9.30 -2.92 -12.85
CA TYR A 18 -8.54 -3.74 -11.90
C TYR A 18 -7.25 -3.04 -11.54
N ARG A 19 -7.34 -2.04 -10.67
CA ARG A 19 -6.17 -1.25 -10.35
C ARG A 19 -5.21 -2.02 -9.44
N GLY A 20 -3.91 -1.86 -9.67
CA GLY A 20 -2.83 -2.55 -8.96
C GLY A 20 -2.58 -3.99 -9.46
N ALA A 21 -3.37 -4.48 -10.42
CA ALA A 21 -3.09 -5.72 -11.13
C ALA A 21 -2.07 -5.45 -12.26
N VAL A 22 -1.15 -6.39 -12.47
CA VAL A 22 -0.17 -6.37 -13.56
C VAL A 22 -0.74 -7.04 -14.81
N SER A 23 -1.49 -8.12 -14.63
CA SER A 23 -2.19 -8.79 -15.72
C SER A 23 -3.51 -9.38 -15.23
N LEU A 24 -4.40 -9.68 -16.18
CA LEU A 24 -5.69 -10.30 -15.92
C LEU A 24 -5.74 -11.65 -16.62
N GLN A 25 -5.99 -12.70 -15.86
CA GLN A 25 -6.30 -14.01 -16.40
C GLN A 25 -7.81 -14.10 -16.59
N ARG A 26 -8.25 -14.33 -17.82
CA ARG A 26 -9.68 -14.53 -18.14
C ARG A 26 -9.97 -16.01 -18.27
N GLY A 27 -10.96 -16.48 -17.52
CA GLY A 27 -11.56 -17.81 -17.69
C GLY A 27 -12.95 -17.71 -18.31
N PRO A 28 -13.65 -18.84 -18.49
CA PRO A 28 -14.95 -18.88 -19.18
C PRO A 28 -16.03 -17.97 -18.59
N CYS A 29 -16.07 -17.82 -17.26
CA CYS A 29 -17.05 -16.98 -16.56
C CYS A 29 -16.43 -16.22 -15.38
N TRP A 30 -15.13 -15.90 -15.46
CA TRP A 30 -14.44 -15.18 -14.41
C TRP A 30 -13.22 -14.40 -14.91
N THR A 31 -12.81 -13.40 -14.13
CA THR A 31 -11.55 -12.68 -14.30
C THR A 31 -10.76 -12.67 -12.99
N ALA A 32 -9.50 -13.13 -13.04
CA ALA A 32 -8.58 -13.15 -11.91
C ALA A 32 -7.47 -12.10 -12.12
N PRO A 33 -7.30 -11.15 -11.19
CA PRO A 33 -6.16 -10.27 -11.22
C PRO A 33 -4.89 -10.94 -10.71
N TRP A 34 -3.79 -10.70 -11.41
CA TRP A 34 -2.45 -11.16 -11.05
C TRP A 34 -1.52 -9.98 -10.80
N ARG A 35 -0.56 -10.16 -9.88
CA ARG A 35 0.49 -9.18 -9.59
C ARG A 35 1.80 -9.45 -10.35
N LEU A 36 1.74 -10.35 -11.32
CA LEU A 36 2.77 -10.68 -12.31
C LEU A 36 2.10 -10.85 -13.68
N PRO A 37 2.85 -10.86 -14.80
CA PRO A 37 2.37 -11.39 -16.07
C PRO A 37 2.03 -12.88 -15.90
N HIS A 38 0.74 -13.24 -15.91
CA HIS A 38 0.30 -14.56 -15.48
C HIS A 38 0.78 -15.70 -16.38
N GLU A 39 0.89 -15.46 -17.69
CA GLU A 39 1.40 -16.42 -18.68
C GLU A 39 2.88 -16.74 -18.45
N GLU A 40 3.64 -15.79 -17.90
CA GLU A 40 5.07 -15.94 -17.61
C GLU A 40 5.35 -16.17 -16.12
N ALA A 41 4.33 -16.38 -15.27
CA ALA A 41 4.50 -16.40 -13.82
C ALA A 41 5.55 -17.41 -13.33
N ALA A 42 5.75 -18.51 -14.06
CA ALA A 42 6.77 -19.52 -13.79
C ALA A 42 8.21 -18.97 -13.97
N LEU A 43 8.46 -18.01 -14.86
CA LEU A 43 9.77 -17.38 -15.03
C LEU A 43 10.17 -16.54 -13.81
N TYR A 44 9.19 -16.00 -13.10
CA TYR A 44 9.41 -15.21 -11.88
C TYR A 44 9.59 -16.08 -10.63
N LEU A 45 8.95 -17.24 -10.61
CA LEU A 45 8.85 -18.14 -9.46
C LEU A 45 9.02 -19.60 -9.92
N PRO A 46 10.23 -19.98 -10.40
CA PRO A 46 10.47 -21.27 -11.07
C PRO A 46 10.33 -22.47 -10.14
N GLU A 47 10.77 -22.33 -8.89
CA GLU A 47 10.68 -23.37 -7.85
C GLU A 47 9.30 -23.38 -7.15
N GLY A 48 8.29 -22.78 -7.78
CA GLY A 48 6.93 -22.69 -7.27
C GLY A 48 6.63 -21.42 -6.47
N GLY A 49 5.42 -21.36 -5.93
CA GLY A 49 4.89 -20.16 -5.26
C GLY A 49 4.16 -19.19 -6.17
N THR A 50 3.94 -19.52 -7.45
CA THR A 50 3.08 -18.78 -8.40
C THR A 50 1.70 -18.46 -7.82
N GLY A 51 1.17 -19.29 -6.92
CA GLY A 51 -0.05 -19.00 -6.18
C GLY A 51 -0.04 -17.73 -5.35
N ARG A 52 1.13 -17.26 -4.88
CA ARG A 52 1.26 -15.97 -4.18
C ARG A 52 1.10 -14.77 -5.11
N ALA A 53 1.49 -14.92 -6.38
CA ALA A 53 1.32 -13.88 -7.40
C ALA A 53 -0.15 -13.73 -7.83
N ALA A 54 -0.93 -14.81 -7.75
CA ALA A 54 -2.37 -14.82 -7.98
C ALA A 54 -3.21 -14.34 -6.78
N MET A 55 -2.59 -14.10 -5.61
CA MET A 55 -3.26 -13.46 -4.47
C MET A 55 -3.23 -11.94 -4.68
N PRO A 56 -4.37 -11.25 -4.76
CA PRO A 56 -4.46 -9.89 -5.27
C PRO A 56 -4.25 -8.82 -4.18
N SER A 57 -3.21 -8.98 -3.35
CA SER A 57 -2.87 -7.99 -2.31
C SER A 57 -2.62 -6.61 -2.91
N GLY A 58 -3.38 -5.61 -2.44
CA GLY A 58 -3.32 -4.23 -2.93
C GLY A 58 -4.10 -3.99 -4.24
N VAL A 59 -4.67 -5.02 -4.84
CA VAL A 59 -5.53 -4.88 -6.02
C VAL A 59 -6.94 -4.51 -5.58
N ARG A 60 -7.60 -3.70 -6.39
CA ARG A 60 -9.01 -3.36 -6.24
C ARG A 60 -9.75 -3.35 -7.56
N VAL A 61 -10.99 -3.83 -7.55
CA VAL A 61 -11.93 -3.66 -8.66
C VAL A 61 -12.66 -2.35 -8.44
N THR A 62 -12.69 -1.49 -9.44
CA THR A 62 -13.25 -0.14 -9.34
C THR A 62 -14.24 0.13 -10.46
N LEU A 63 -15.28 0.87 -10.11
CA LEU A 63 -16.33 1.38 -10.99
C LEU A 63 -16.93 2.64 -10.38
N ARG A 64 -17.57 3.48 -11.18
CA ARG A 64 -18.35 4.60 -10.68
C ARG A 64 -19.83 4.29 -10.81
N THR A 65 -20.59 4.42 -9.73
CA THR A 65 -22.03 4.13 -9.75
C THR A 65 -22.80 4.88 -8.68
N ASP A 66 -24.01 5.35 -9.02
CA ASP A 66 -24.95 5.94 -8.06
C ASP A 66 -25.86 4.90 -7.39
N SER A 67 -25.59 3.61 -7.61
CA SER A 67 -26.39 2.53 -7.06
C SER A 67 -26.39 2.53 -5.52
N PRO A 68 -27.55 2.36 -4.87
CA PRO A 68 -27.64 2.28 -3.41
C PRO A 68 -27.15 0.94 -2.84
N TRP A 69 -26.86 -0.05 -3.69
CA TRP A 69 -26.35 -1.35 -3.29
C TRP A 69 -25.46 -1.94 -4.39
N LEU A 70 -24.60 -2.90 -4.01
CA LEU A 70 -23.78 -3.68 -4.93
C LEU A 70 -23.84 -5.15 -4.52
N SER A 71 -24.07 -6.05 -5.47
CA SER A 71 -23.78 -7.47 -5.29
C SER A 71 -22.51 -7.85 -6.05
N CYS A 72 -21.76 -8.80 -5.50
CA CYS A 72 -20.56 -9.34 -6.11
C CYS A 72 -20.63 -10.86 -6.09
N ARG A 73 -20.56 -11.46 -7.28
CA ARG A 73 -20.42 -12.89 -7.48
C ARG A 73 -18.96 -13.21 -7.77
N TYR A 74 -18.40 -14.20 -7.09
CA TYR A 74 -16.97 -14.46 -7.08
C TYR A 74 -16.67 -15.93 -6.79
N GLU A 75 -15.40 -16.28 -6.95
CA GLU A 75 -14.81 -17.50 -6.39
C GLU A 75 -13.55 -17.09 -5.62
N ALA A 76 -13.31 -17.73 -4.48
CA ALA A 76 -12.07 -17.55 -3.73
C ALA A 76 -11.52 -18.89 -3.25
N ASP A 77 -10.20 -19.05 -3.36
CA ASP A 77 -9.51 -20.24 -2.84
C ASP A 77 -9.20 -20.07 -1.36
N PRO A 78 -9.10 -21.17 -0.57
CA PRO A 78 -8.61 -21.10 0.80
C PRO A 78 -7.25 -20.43 0.89
N ALA A 79 -6.97 -19.79 2.03
CA ALA A 79 -5.62 -19.35 2.33
C ALA A 79 -4.64 -20.55 2.33
N PRO A 80 -3.36 -20.33 1.98
CA PRO A 80 -2.33 -21.32 2.22
C PRO A 80 -2.21 -21.59 3.71
N ARG A 81 -1.64 -22.73 4.10
CA ARG A 81 -1.23 -22.94 5.49
C ARG A 81 -0.14 -21.92 5.83
N LEU A 82 -0.33 -21.23 6.95
CA LEU A 82 0.56 -20.17 7.43
C LEU A 82 0.97 -20.46 8.87
N ASN A 83 2.18 -20.06 9.24
CA ASN A 83 2.61 -20.08 10.64
C ASN A 83 1.86 -18.99 11.41
N GLY A 84 1.40 -19.29 12.63
CA GLY A 84 0.62 -18.37 13.46
C GLY A 84 -0.89 -18.41 13.17
N PRO A 85 -1.64 -17.36 13.51
CA PRO A 85 -3.10 -17.34 13.36
C PRO A 85 -3.55 -17.54 11.91
N PRO A 86 -4.66 -18.26 11.67
CA PRO A 86 -5.22 -18.43 10.33
C PRO A 86 -5.66 -17.08 9.77
N GLU A 87 -5.44 -16.89 8.47
CA GLU A 87 -5.93 -15.70 7.78
C GLU A 87 -7.44 -15.80 7.54
N ARG A 88 -8.10 -14.64 7.64
CA ARG A 88 -9.54 -14.52 7.33
C ARG A 88 -9.70 -13.93 5.94
N ALA A 89 -10.47 -14.59 5.10
CA ALA A 89 -10.80 -14.10 3.77
C ALA A 89 -11.75 -12.92 3.88
N ARG A 90 -11.25 -11.72 3.58
CA ARG A 90 -12.02 -10.47 3.67
C ARG A 90 -11.89 -9.65 2.41
N LEU A 91 -12.94 -8.89 2.12
CA LEU A 91 -12.99 -7.87 1.09
C LEU A 91 -13.55 -6.58 1.69
N ASP A 92 -12.92 -5.44 1.41
CA ASP A 92 -13.48 -4.15 1.82
C ASP A 92 -14.19 -3.48 0.64
N VAL A 93 -15.37 -2.93 0.88
CA VAL A 93 -16.08 -2.08 -0.08
C VAL A 93 -15.97 -0.63 0.37
N LEU A 94 -15.37 0.20 -0.47
CA LEU A 94 -15.20 1.63 -0.25
C LEU A 94 -16.06 2.41 -1.24
N ARG A 95 -16.48 3.60 -0.83
CA ARG A 95 -17.15 4.60 -1.65
C ARG A 95 -16.48 5.96 -1.42
N ASP A 96 -15.96 6.56 -2.49
CA ASP A 96 -15.15 7.79 -2.46
C ASP A 96 -14.08 7.73 -1.34
N GLY A 97 -13.34 6.61 -1.30
CA GLY A 97 -12.29 6.37 -0.30
C GLY A 97 -12.78 6.06 1.13
N ARG A 98 -14.08 6.21 1.43
CA ARG A 98 -14.67 5.85 2.73
C ARG A 98 -15.14 4.40 2.73
N ARG A 99 -14.70 3.62 3.72
CA ARG A 99 -15.13 2.21 3.86
C ARG A 99 -16.61 2.14 4.25
N MET A 100 -17.38 1.42 3.47
CA MET A 100 -18.80 1.14 3.66
C MET A 100 -19.02 -0.22 4.33
N ALA A 101 -18.25 -1.24 3.93
CA ALA A 101 -18.34 -2.58 4.49
C ALA A 101 -16.99 -3.31 4.50
N THR A 102 -16.88 -4.29 5.39
CA THR A 102 -15.89 -5.39 5.31
C THR A 102 -16.70 -6.68 5.27
N VAL A 103 -16.53 -7.47 4.21
CA VAL A 103 -17.25 -8.71 3.97
C VAL A 103 -16.31 -9.88 4.26
N ASP A 104 -16.75 -10.83 5.08
CA ASP A 104 -16.07 -12.12 5.20
C ASP A 104 -16.47 -12.99 3.99
N LEU A 105 -15.49 -13.57 3.29
CA LEU A 105 -15.68 -14.31 2.05
C LEU A 105 -15.77 -15.81 2.32
N GLU A 106 -16.57 -16.49 1.50
CA GLU A 106 -16.56 -17.94 1.36
C GLU A 106 -15.38 -18.34 0.46
N THR A 107 -14.58 -19.33 0.89
CA THR A 107 -13.33 -19.72 0.21
C THR A 107 -13.29 -21.20 -0.16
N HIS A 108 -14.41 -21.77 -0.55
CA HIS A 108 -14.47 -23.17 -0.98
C HIS A 108 -14.04 -23.37 -2.45
N GLY A 109 -13.52 -22.34 -3.12
CA GLY A 109 -13.10 -22.37 -4.53
C GLY A 109 -14.23 -22.36 -5.55
N GLY A 110 -15.48 -22.45 -5.09
CA GLY A 110 -16.68 -22.43 -5.94
C GLY A 110 -17.35 -21.06 -5.99
N ASP A 111 -18.52 -21.04 -6.63
CA ASP A 111 -19.34 -19.85 -6.81
C ASP A 111 -19.96 -19.37 -5.49
N ALA A 112 -19.73 -18.10 -5.16
CA ALA A 112 -20.30 -17.45 -3.99
C ALA A 112 -20.77 -16.03 -4.35
N GLU A 113 -21.71 -15.49 -3.57
CA GLU A 113 -22.23 -14.13 -3.75
C GLU A 113 -22.38 -13.43 -2.41
N PHE A 114 -22.09 -12.14 -2.38
CA PHE A 114 -22.50 -11.26 -1.28
C PHE A 114 -23.17 -10.00 -1.82
N ARG A 115 -23.94 -9.33 -0.97
CA ARG A 115 -24.55 -8.03 -1.26
C ARG A 115 -24.22 -7.02 -0.18
N VAL A 116 -23.79 -5.83 -0.59
CA VAL A 116 -23.57 -4.66 0.27
C VAL A 116 -24.67 -3.65 0.03
N PRO A 117 -25.65 -3.51 0.95
CA PRO A 117 -26.62 -2.42 0.92
C PRO A 117 -26.01 -1.11 1.42
N GLY A 118 -26.74 0.00 1.29
CA GLY A 118 -26.39 1.25 1.96
C GLY A 118 -25.20 1.98 1.33
N LEU A 119 -24.96 1.82 0.03
CA LEU A 119 -23.98 2.61 -0.73
C LEU A 119 -24.47 4.05 -1.03
N THR A 120 -25.42 4.56 -0.25
CA THR A 120 -25.96 5.91 -0.37
C THR A 120 -25.09 6.96 0.33
N GLY A 121 -25.16 8.22 -0.10
CA GLY A 121 -24.40 9.33 0.50
C GLY A 121 -24.71 9.52 1.98
N LEU A 122 -23.71 9.84 2.81
CA LEU A 122 -23.94 10.19 4.23
C LEU A 122 -24.59 11.57 4.42
N ASN A 123 -24.73 12.33 3.33
CA ASN A 123 -25.28 13.69 3.34
C ASN A 123 -26.78 13.73 3.00
N SER A 124 -27.48 12.60 3.08
CA SER A 124 -28.93 12.52 2.86
C SER A 124 -29.77 12.90 4.09
N ARG A 125 -29.23 13.74 4.99
CA ARG A 125 -30.08 14.49 5.93
C ARG A 125 -30.81 15.59 5.15
N GLY A 126 -31.95 15.24 4.55
CA GLY A 126 -33.03 16.18 4.24
C GLY A 126 -32.89 17.08 3.01
N GLY A 127 -32.14 16.68 1.98
CA GLY A 127 -32.05 17.43 0.72
C GLY A 127 -32.63 16.67 -0.46
N VAL A 128 -33.69 17.21 -1.05
CA VAL A 128 -34.41 16.80 -2.27
C VAL A 128 -33.56 15.99 -3.27
N ALA A 129 -34.14 14.88 -3.75
CA ALA A 129 -33.65 14.08 -4.87
C ALA A 129 -33.40 14.97 -6.11
N GLY A 130 -32.16 15.45 -6.29
CA GLY A 130 -31.90 16.40 -7.38
C GLY A 130 -30.48 16.96 -7.44
N ARG A 131 -29.75 17.08 -6.33
CA ARG A 131 -28.31 17.40 -6.39
C ARG A 131 -27.49 16.14 -6.67
N ARG A 132 -27.70 15.53 -7.85
CA ARG A 132 -26.88 14.40 -8.32
C ARG A 132 -25.45 14.89 -8.54
N TYR A 133 -24.55 14.32 -7.76
CA TYR A 133 -23.09 14.43 -7.76
C TYR A 133 -22.48 15.46 -8.71
N ALA A 134 -22.02 16.60 -8.17
CA ALA A 134 -21.41 17.68 -8.95
C ALA A 134 -20.24 17.23 -9.86
N ASN A 135 -19.59 16.10 -9.52
CA ASN A 135 -18.44 15.55 -10.25
C ASN A 135 -18.76 14.19 -10.92
N GLY A 136 -20.04 13.84 -11.12
CA GLY A 136 -20.48 12.53 -11.63
C GLY A 136 -20.57 11.45 -10.53
N PRO A 137 -21.00 10.21 -10.85
CA PRO A 137 -21.26 9.17 -9.85
C PRO A 137 -20.03 8.86 -8.97
N PRO A 138 -20.24 8.45 -7.71
CA PRO A 138 -19.16 8.19 -6.76
C PRO A 138 -18.37 6.94 -7.18
N THR A 139 -17.08 6.93 -6.83
CA THR A 139 -16.21 5.77 -7.09
C THR A 139 -16.45 4.72 -6.02
N VAL A 140 -16.74 3.49 -6.45
CA VAL A 140 -16.84 2.31 -5.59
C VAL A 140 -15.61 1.43 -5.83
N GLU A 141 -14.94 1.03 -4.75
CA GLU A 141 -13.75 0.18 -4.79
C GLU A 141 -13.98 -1.09 -3.98
N LEU A 142 -13.72 -2.25 -4.58
CA LEU A 142 -13.68 -3.54 -3.91
C LEU A 142 -12.21 -3.92 -3.71
N TRP A 143 -11.69 -3.71 -2.51
CA TRP A 143 -10.32 -4.06 -2.13
C TRP A 143 -10.22 -5.56 -1.84
N LEU A 144 -9.50 -6.27 -2.71
CA LEU A 144 -9.50 -7.72 -2.80
C LEU A 144 -8.67 -8.39 -1.68
N PRO A 145 -8.96 -9.66 -1.33
CA PRO A 145 -8.24 -10.36 -0.26
C PRO A 145 -6.73 -10.47 -0.54
N TYR A 146 -5.90 -10.39 0.51
CA TYR A 146 -4.45 -10.33 0.36
C TYR A 146 -3.72 -11.70 0.48
N TYR A 147 -4.40 -12.75 0.97
CA TYR A 147 -3.86 -14.12 1.10
C TYR A 147 -4.72 -15.21 0.44
N HIS A 148 -5.68 -14.81 -0.39
CA HIS A 148 -6.59 -15.73 -1.08
C HIS A 148 -6.55 -15.40 -2.57
N ARG A 149 -6.57 -16.42 -3.43
CA ARG A 149 -6.82 -16.17 -4.86
C ARG A 149 -8.28 -15.77 -5.00
N PHE A 150 -8.55 -14.75 -5.81
CA PHE A 150 -9.90 -14.21 -6.02
C PHE A 150 -10.19 -14.13 -7.52
N ARG A 151 -11.36 -14.61 -7.90
CA ARG A 151 -11.88 -14.58 -9.27
C ARG A 151 -13.22 -13.86 -9.26
N LEU A 152 -13.32 -12.73 -9.95
CA LEU A 152 -14.59 -12.03 -10.10
C LEU A 152 -15.42 -12.77 -11.15
N ARG A 153 -16.70 -13.06 -10.85
CA ARG A 153 -17.66 -13.62 -11.81
C ARG A 153 -18.66 -12.60 -12.34
N GLY A 154 -18.87 -11.52 -11.59
CA GLY A 154 -19.67 -10.38 -12.05
C GLY A 154 -20.12 -9.52 -10.87
N LEU A 155 -20.63 -8.34 -11.20
CA LEU A 155 -21.26 -7.44 -10.25
C LEU A 155 -22.73 -7.23 -10.63
N ALA A 156 -23.55 -6.86 -9.66
CA ALA A 156 -24.90 -6.38 -9.94
C ALA A 156 -25.17 -5.09 -9.14
N VAL A 157 -25.89 -4.18 -9.78
CA VAL A 157 -26.32 -2.90 -9.22
C VAL A 157 -27.82 -2.71 -9.47
N ALA A 158 -28.43 -1.74 -8.79
CA ALA A 158 -29.83 -1.37 -9.03
C ALA A 158 -30.11 -1.09 -10.52
N ALA A 159 -31.23 -1.55 -11.04
CA ALA A 159 -31.68 -1.22 -12.39
C ALA A 159 -31.75 0.30 -12.59
N GLY A 160 -31.21 0.78 -13.71
CA GLY A 160 -31.17 2.20 -14.04
C GLY A 160 -30.11 3.00 -13.28
N ALA A 161 -29.30 2.37 -12.43
CA ALA A 161 -28.13 3.01 -11.85
C ALA A 161 -27.10 3.31 -12.95
N THR A 162 -26.43 4.46 -12.83
CA THR A 162 -25.31 4.80 -13.71
C THR A 162 -24.15 3.85 -13.41
N VAL A 163 -23.48 3.36 -14.45
CA VAL A 163 -22.20 2.64 -14.34
C VAL A 163 -21.24 3.31 -15.31
N ALA A 164 -20.08 3.72 -14.80
CA ALA A 164 -19.02 4.30 -15.60
C ALA A 164 -17.66 3.78 -15.14
N ALA A 165 -16.68 3.85 -16.04
CA ALA A 165 -15.30 3.55 -15.70
C ALA A 165 -14.77 4.54 -14.67
N ASP A 166 -13.91 4.04 -13.79
CA ASP A 166 -13.14 4.90 -12.90
C ASP A 166 -12.15 5.78 -13.69
N MET A 167 -12.05 7.05 -13.30
CA MET A 167 -11.29 8.12 -13.97
C MET A 167 -10.25 8.71 -13.01
N HIS A 168 -9.44 7.88 -12.35
CA HIS A 168 -8.24 8.32 -11.62
C HIS A 168 -6.99 8.20 -12.52
N ALA A 169 -6.92 8.98 -13.60
CA ALA A 169 -5.75 8.99 -14.50
C ALA A 169 -4.54 9.75 -13.91
N ASP A 170 -4.77 10.64 -12.94
CA ASP A 170 -3.77 11.61 -12.47
C ASP A 170 -3.14 11.26 -11.12
N GLN A 171 -3.43 10.08 -10.55
CA GLN A 171 -2.82 9.67 -9.27
C GLN A 171 -1.38 9.19 -9.51
N PRO A 172 -0.39 9.63 -8.70
CA PRO A 172 0.96 9.11 -8.80
C PRO A 172 0.99 7.59 -8.60
N HIS A 173 1.66 6.89 -9.51
CA HIS A 173 1.84 5.44 -9.44
C HIS A 173 2.92 5.11 -8.41
N TRP A 174 2.53 4.40 -7.35
CA TRP A 174 3.44 3.88 -6.36
C TRP A 174 3.66 2.38 -6.56
N LEU A 175 4.85 2.02 -7.01
CA LEU A 175 5.28 0.64 -7.19
C LEU A 175 6.10 0.18 -5.98
N HIS A 176 5.59 -0.84 -5.28
CA HIS A 176 6.20 -1.36 -4.06
C HIS A 176 6.55 -2.85 -4.18
N TYR A 177 7.82 -3.20 -4.00
CA TYR A 177 8.27 -4.59 -3.86
C TYR A 177 8.59 -4.90 -2.39
N GLY A 178 8.10 -6.04 -1.90
CA GLY A 178 8.22 -6.39 -0.51
C GLY A 178 7.89 -7.85 -0.19
N SER A 179 7.97 -8.18 1.09
CA SER A 179 7.73 -9.54 1.59
C SER A 179 6.28 -9.76 2.06
N SER A 180 6.04 -10.84 2.81
CA SER A 180 4.79 -11.09 3.56
C SER A 180 4.37 -9.94 4.47
N ILE A 181 5.34 -9.20 5.02
CA ILE A 181 5.10 -7.98 5.82
C ILE A 181 4.36 -6.92 4.99
N SER A 182 4.69 -6.84 3.70
CA SER A 182 4.07 -5.91 2.74
C SER A 182 2.82 -6.50 2.10
N GLN A 183 2.72 -7.83 2.02
CA GLN A 183 1.54 -8.50 1.49
C GLN A 183 0.31 -8.28 2.38
N GLY A 184 0.49 -8.02 3.67
CA GLY A 184 -0.61 -7.64 4.56
C GLY A 184 -0.93 -8.63 5.66
N ARG A 185 -0.04 -9.59 5.95
CA ARG A 185 -0.21 -10.54 7.07
C ARG A 185 -0.47 -9.77 8.36
N GLY A 186 -1.55 -10.13 9.06
CA GLY A 186 -1.94 -9.47 10.33
C GLY A 186 -2.79 -8.21 10.17
N ALA A 187 -3.09 -7.76 8.94
CA ALA A 187 -3.98 -6.62 8.74
C ALA A 187 -5.43 -6.97 9.13
N VAL A 188 -6.19 -5.96 9.56
CA VAL A 188 -7.61 -6.20 9.91
C VAL A 188 -8.47 -6.53 8.68
N SER A 189 -8.14 -5.92 7.54
CA SER A 189 -8.85 -6.06 6.26
C SER A 189 -8.00 -5.50 5.10
N PRO A 190 -8.32 -5.79 3.82
CA PRO A 190 -7.47 -5.42 2.69
C PRO A 190 -7.13 -3.94 2.54
N SER A 191 -8.10 -3.03 2.72
CA SER A 191 -7.88 -1.58 2.65
C SER A 191 -7.11 -1.01 3.86
N ARG A 192 -6.74 -1.89 4.81
CA ARG A 192 -6.03 -1.61 6.06
C ARG A 192 -4.67 -2.30 6.18
N THR A 193 -4.18 -2.93 5.12
CA THR A 193 -2.76 -3.28 5.02
C THR A 193 -1.92 -2.00 5.06
N TRP A 194 -0.67 -2.06 5.51
CA TRP A 194 0.12 -0.84 5.63
C TRP A 194 0.37 -0.17 4.26
N PRO A 195 0.56 -0.90 3.14
CA PRO A 195 0.66 -0.26 1.83
C PRO A 195 -0.67 0.37 1.41
N ALA A 196 -1.81 -0.31 1.60
CA ALA A 196 -3.11 0.27 1.28
C ALA A 196 -3.38 1.55 2.09
N LEU A 197 -3.00 1.59 3.37
CA LEU A 197 -3.13 2.77 4.22
C LEU A 197 -2.24 3.93 3.73
N VAL A 198 -1.00 3.65 3.32
CA VAL A 198 -0.12 4.68 2.76
C VAL A 198 -0.69 5.23 1.46
N ALA A 199 -1.07 4.36 0.53
CA ALA A 199 -1.60 4.73 -0.77
C ALA A 199 -2.86 5.62 -0.63
N ARG A 200 -3.80 5.19 0.22
CA ARG A 200 -5.04 5.95 0.48
C ARG A 200 -4.80 7.29 1.18
N ARG A 201 -3.84 7.37 2.12
CA ARG A 201 -3.49 8.62 2.81
C ARG A 201 -2.74 9.60 1.91
N ALA A 202 -2.06 9.10 0.89
CA ALA A 202 -1.24 9.88 -0.02
C ALA A 202 -1.88 10.08 -1.41
N GLY A 203 -3.07 9.51 -1.66
CA GLY A 203 -3.75 9.58 -2.96
C GLY A 203 -2.96 8.93 -4.09
N TRP A 204 -2.18 7.89 -3.81
CA TRP A 204 -1.34 7.19 -4.79
C TRP A 204 -2.02 5.92 -5.32
N ASP A 205 -1.77 5.60 -6.59
CA ASP A 205 -2.18 4.34 -7.20
C ASP A 205 -1.14 3.24 -6.88
N LEU A 206 -1.48 2.36 -5.94
CA LEU A 206 -0.61 1.28 -5.49
C LEU A 206 -0.59 0.11 -6.49
N THR A 207 0.61 -0.27 -6.92
CA THR A 207 0.93 -1.61 -7.43
C THR A 207 1.85 -2.31 -6.43
N SER A 208 1.34 -3.37 -5.79
CA SER A 208 2.08 -4.14 -4.78
C SER A 208 2.66 -5.42 -5.35
N LEU A 209 3.97 -5.49 -5.53
CA LEU A 209 4.73 -6.70 -5.86
C LEU A 209 5.16 -7.45 -4.59
N ALA A 210 4.35 -7.43 -3.53
CA ALA A 210 4.63 -8.15 -2.29
C ALA A 210 4.30 -9.66 -2.41
N LEU A 211 5.26 -10.50 -2.81
CA LEU A 211 5.04 -11.90 -3.20
C LEU A 211 5.34 -12.89 -2.06
N GLY A 212 5.00 -12.53 -0.83
CA GLY A 212 5.20 -13.37 0.36
C GLY A 212 6.69 -13.57 0.65
N ALA A 213 7.16 -14.82 0.65
CA ALA A 213 8.57 -15.12 0.89
C ALA A 213 9.47 -14.81 -0.32
N ALA A 214 8.90 -14.53 -1.50
CA ALA A 214 9.62 -14.28 -2.73
C ALA A 214 10.12 -12.82 -2.83
N CYS A 215 10.84 -12.37 -1.80
CA CYS A 215 11.40 -11.03 -1.68
C CYS A 215 12.93 -11.08 -1.45
N TYR A 216 13.67 -11.58 -2.45
CA TYR A 216 15.11 -11.81 -2.34
C TYR A 216 15.91 -11.34 -3.57
N LEU A 217 15.42 -10.28 -4.24
CA LEU A 217 16.11 -9.57 -5.34
C LEU A 217 16.17 -10.37 -6.65
N GLN A 218 15.08 -11.07 -6.99
CA GLN A 218 15.01 -11.81 -8.25
C GLN A 218 15.19 -10.89 -9.47
N PRO A 219 16.06 -11.23 -10.44
CA PRO A 219 16.28 -10.43 -11.65
C PRO A 219 14.99 -10.21 -12.46
N MET A 220 14.12 -11.23 -12.55
CA MET A 220 12.83 -11.09 -13.23
C MET A 220 11.93 -10.06 -12.56
N THR A 221 11.94 -9.96 -11.22
CA THR A 221 11.19 -8.91 -10.52
C THR A 221 11.79 -7.52 -10.79
N ALA A 222 13.11 -7.38 -10.91
CA ALA A 222 13.75 -6.12 -11.30
C ALA A 222 13.32 -5.69 -12.71
N ARG A 223 13.28 -6.62 -13.67
CA ARG A 223 12.80 -6.38 -15.04
C ARG A 223 11.33 -5.97 -15.07
N LEU A 224 10.48 -6.63 -14.27
CA LEU A 224 9.08 -6.20 -14.16
C LEU A 224 8.97 -4.79 -13.57
N MET A 225 9.74 -4.48 -12.53
CA MET A 225 9.74 -3.12 -11.96
C MET A 225 10.27 -2.07 -12.94
N ARG A 226 11.23 -2.42 -13.80
CA ARG A 226 11.72 -1.59 -14.90
C ARG A 226 10.60 -1.27 -15.90
N ASP A 227 9.77 -2.25 -16.23
CA ASP A 227 8.78 -2.15 -17.31
C ASP A 227 7.43 -1.57 -16.85
N LEU A 228 7.11 -1.64 -15.55
CA LEU A 228 5.86 -1.08 -15.00
C LEU A 228 5.95 0.44 -14.79
N PRO A 229 4.84 1.19 -14.96
CA PRO A 229 4.79 2.62 -14.67
C PRO A 229 4.98 2.88 -13.17
N ALA A 230 5.80 3.87 -12.84
CA ALA A 230 6.04 4.28 -11.46
C ALA A 230 6.47 5.75 -11.39
N ASP A 231 5.77 6.53 -10.57
CA ASP A 231 6.17 7.87 -10.12
C ASP A 231 6.94 7.80 -8.80
N LEU A 232 6.84 6.67 -8.09
CA LEU A 232 7.56 6.37 -6.87
C LEU A 232 7.87 4.88 -6.79
N LEU A 233 9.15 4.55 -6.64
CA LEU A 233 9.63 3.18 -6.47
C LEU A 233 9.99 2.95 -5.00
N THR A 234 9.60 1.81 -4.47
CA THR A 234 10.03 1.39 -3.14
C THR A 234 10.30 -0.11 -3.08
N VAL A 235 11.35 -0.50 -2.36
CA VAL A 235 11.66 -1.90 -2.06
C VAL A 235 11.83 -2.08 -0.56
N CYS A 236 11.34 -3.20 0.00
CA CYS A 236 11.55 -3.59 1.39
C CYS A 236 12.16 -4.99 1.46
N VAL A 237 13.47 -5.07 1.75
CA VAL A 237 14.26 -6.31 1.60
C VAL A 237 15.08 -6.64 2.84
N GLY A 238 15.51 -7.89 2.95
CA GLY A 238 16.42 -8.38 3.98
C GLY A 238 15.95 -9.68 4.64
N ILE A 239 14.73 -9.72 5.20
CA ILE A 239 14.28 -10.85 6.01
C ILE A 239 14.23 -12.16 5.22
N ASN A 240 13.79 -12.13 3.95
CA ASN A 240 13.74 -13.36 3.15
C ASN A 240 15.12 -13.76 2.62
N VAL A 241 16.04 -12.80 2.41
CA VAL A 241 17.44 -13.11 2.12
C VAL A 241 18.08 -13.84 3.30
N HIS A 242 17.87 -13.32 4.51
CA HIS A 242 18.30 -13.93 5.77
C HIS A 242 17.69 -15.32 5.96
N THR A 243 16.35 -15.42 5.91
CA THR A 243 15.61 -16.66 6.22
C THR A 243 15.95 -17.79 5.27
N LEU A 244 16.08 -17.48 3.98
CA LEU A 244 16.27 -18.47 2.92
C LEU A 244 17.76 -18.68 2.57
N GLY A 245 18.66 -17.85 3.12
CA GLY A 245 20.09 -17.92 2.81
C GLY A 245 20.44 -17.67 1.35
N THR A 246 19.60 -16.92 0.60
CA THR A 246 19.80 -16.75 -0.85
C THR A 246 21.04 -15.96 -1.21
N HIS A 247 21.53 -15.13 -0.29
CA HIS A 247 22.75 -14.33 -0.46
C HIS A 247 23.54 -14.27 0.84
N ASN A 248 24.87 -14.25 0.73
CA ASN A 248 25.77 -13.94 1.82
C ASN A 248 26.05 -12.42 1.85
N GLY A 249 26.92 -11.95 2.76
CA GLY A 249 27.21 -10.52 2.91
C GLY A 249 27.71 -9.82 1.65
N ASP A 250 28.53 -10.50 0.84
CA ASP A 250 29.14 -9.93 -0.35
C ASP A 250 28.18 -10.01 -1.55
N SER A 251 27.53 -11.16 -1.75
CA SER A 251 26.58 -11.32 -2.86
C SER A 251 25.31 -10.49 -2.69
N LEU A 252 24.86 -10.19 -1.46
CA LEU A 252 23.69 -9.33 -1.22
C LEU A 252 23.93 -7.91 -1.72
N THR A 253 25.12 -7.35 -1.47
CA THR A 253 25.45 -5.98 -1.89
C THR A 253 25.45 -5.90 -3.42
N ALA A 254 26.14 -6.83 -4.09
CA ALA A 254 26.20 -6.89 -5.55
C ALA A 254 24.82 -7.13 -6.18
N ALA A 255 24.02 -8.06 -5.64
CA ALA A 255 22.68 -8.35 -6.14
C ALA A 255 21.74 -7.14 -6.03
N LEU A 256 21.80 -6.40 -4.92
CA LEU A 256 20.98 -5.19 -4.76
C LEU A 256 21.42 -4.07 -5.71
N ILE A 257 22.73 -3.93 -5.96
CA ILE A 257 23.25 -2.99 -6.97
C ILE A 257 22.70 -3.35 -8.35
N GLY A 258 22.81 -4.62 -8.75
CA GLY A 258 22.28 -5.11 -10.03
C GLY A 258 20.77 -4.88 -10.14
N PHE A 259 20.01 -5.25 -9.11
CA PHE A 259 18.57 -5.05 -9.05
C PHE A 259 18.18 -3.58 -9.29
N ILE A 260 18.81 -2.65 -8.56
CA ILE A 260 18.51 -1.21 -8.68
C ILE A 260 18.92 -0.68 -10.06
N ARG A 261 20.10 -1.09 -10.58
CA ARG A 261 20.55 -0.69 -11.92
C ARG A 261 19.57 -1.13 -13.01
N THR A 262 19.07 -2.36 -12.93
CA THR A 262 18.04 -2.86 -13.86
C THR A 262 16.74 -2.06 -13.76
N VAL A 263 16.26 -1.76 -12.56
CA VAL A 263 15.06 -0.90 -12.40
C VAL A 263 15.31 0.50 -12.98
N ARG A 264 16.53 1.05 -12.82
CA ARG A 264 16.91 2.36 -13.34
C ARG A 264 16.98 2.45 -14.86
N GLU A 265 17.13 1.33 -15.58
CA GLU A 265 17.05 1.33 -17.05
C GLU A 265 15.71 1.86 -17.56
N GLY A 266 14.61 1.58 -16.85
CA GLY A 266 13.26 2.06 -17.18
C GLY A 266 12.88 3.33 -16.41
N HIS A 267 13.55 3.58 -15.27
CA HIS A 267 13.24 4.68 -14.35
C HIS A 267 14.46 5.54 -14.00
N PRO A 268 15.11 6.22 -14.96
CA PRO A 268 16.39 6.92 -14.71
C PRO A 268 16.30 8.02 -13.64
N HIS A 269 15.11 8.58 -13.44
CA HIS A 269 14.89 9.74 -12.58
C HIS A 269 13.77 9.53 -11.55
N THR A 270 13.09 8.38 -11.52
CA THR A 270 12.01 8.17 -10.56
C THR A 270 12.58 8.11 -9.13
N PRO A 271 12.00 8.82 -8.13
CA PRO A 271 12.40 8.66 -6.72
C PRO A 271 12.33 7.20 -6.30
N PHE A 272 13.40 6.69 -5.69
CA PHE A 272 13.51 5.28 -5.32
C PHE A 272 13.96 5.13 -3.87
N ALA A 273 13.10 4.61 -3.00
CA ALA A 273 13.44 4.29 -1.61
C ALA A 273 13.71 2.80 -1.40
N VAL A 274 14.85 2.48 -0.79
CA VAL A 274 15.26 1.13 -0.40
C VAL A 274 15.18 1.03 1.12
N MET A 275 14.19 0.29 1.62
CA MET A 275 14.00 0.04 3.04
C MET A 275 14.61 -1.31 3.43
N SER A 276 15.48 -1.30 4.43
CA SER A 276 15.91 -2.55 5.08
C SER A 276 14.77 -3.11 5.94
N THR A 277 14.81 -4.40 6.24
CA THR A 277 13.83 -5.08 7.11
C THR A 277 13.61 -4.34 8.44
N ILE A 278 12.36 -4.36 8.93
CA ILE A 278 11.97 -3.86 10.25
C ILE A 278 12.59 -4.69 11.40
N ILE A 279 12.29 -4.38 12.66
CA ILE A 279 12.73 -5.24 13.78
C ILE A 279 12.28 -6.70 13.59
N ALA A 280 13.17 -7.64 13.88
CA ALA A 280 12.89 -9.08 13.94
C ALA A 280 13.50 -9.62 15.25
N PRO A 281 12.82 -9.46 16.40
CA PRO A 281 13.42 -9.59 17.73
C PRO A 281 14.15 -10.92 17.94
N GLU A 282 13.58 -12.01 17.45
CA GLU A 282 14.13 -13.36 17.58
C GLU A 282 15.29 -13.63 16.61
N ARG A 283 15.58 -12.74 15.65
CA ARG A 283 16.53 -12.98 14.55
C ARG A 283 17.60 -11.91 14.38
N GLU A 284 17.59 -10.86 15.19
CA GLU A 284 18.51 -9.71 15.02
C GLU A 284 19.97 -10.14 14.89
N GLU A 285 20.42 -11.01 15.80
CA GLU A 285 21.81 -11.49 15.90
C GLU A 285 21.98 -12.95 15.44
N LEU A 286 20.89 -13.64 15.09
CA LEU A 286 20.98 -15.03 14.64
C LEU A 286 21.41 -15.08 13.18
N ALA A 287 22.50 -15.79 12.91
CA ALA A 287 22.93 -16.06 11.54
C ALA A 287 21.92 -16.95 10.83
N GLY A 288 21.48 -16.54 9.63
CA GLY A 288 20.69 -17.37 8.73
C GLY A 288 21.54 -18.43 8.02
N PRO A 289 20.97 -19.22 7.09
CA PRO A 289 21.71 -20.30 6.41
C PRO A 289 22.94 -19.84 5.62
N SER A 290 23.01 -18.57 5.20
CA SER A 290 24.18 -17.99 4.52
C SER A 290 25.22 -17.38 5.47
N GLY A 291 25.04 -17.52 6.78
CA GLY A 291 25.86 -16.89 7.82
C GLY A 291 25.52 -15.43 8.12
N LEU A 292 24.66 -14.81 7.32
CA LEU A 292 24.27 -13.40 7.47
C LEU A 292 23.21 -13.25 8.58
N THR A 293 23.36 -12.29 9.48
CA THR A 293 22.33 -11.88 10.45
C THR A 293 21.35 -10.85 9.86
N VAL A 294 20.21 -10.62 10.51
CA VAL A 294 19.29 -9.55 10.09
C VAL A 294 19.95 -8.18 10.22
N ARG A 295 20.73 -7.94 11.29
CA ARG A 295 21.47 -6.70 11.49
C ARG A 295 22.45 -6.43 10.35
N GLU A 296 23.31 -7.39 10.02
CA GLU A 296 24.27 -7.28 8.92
C GLU A 296 23.56 -7.12 7.58
N SER A 297 22.43 -7.80 7.35
CA SER A 297 21.62 -7.60 6.14
C SER A 297 21.21 -6.13 5.98
N ARG A 298 20.81 -5.42 7.06
CA ARG A 298 20.49 -3.98 6.99
C ARG A 298 21.71 -3.14 6.63
N GLU A 299 22.89 -3.53 7.12
CA GLU A 299 24.14 -2.84 6.82
C GLU A 299 24.55 -3.01 5.37
N ARG A 300 24.45 -4.22 4.81
CA ARG A 300 24.70 -4.48 3.38
C ARG A 300 23.73 -3.73 2.47
N VAL A 301 22.43 -3.70 2.83
CA VAL A 301 21.42 -2.89 2.09
C VAL A 301 21.77 -1.41 2.10
N ARG A 302 22.12 -0.85 3.27
CA ARG A 302 22.56 0.55 3.40
C ARG A 302 23.83 0.84 2.61
N HIS A 303 24.79 -0.09 2.64
CA HIS A 303 26.05 0.03 1.93
C HIS A 303 25.85 0.07 0.41
N ALA A 304 25.03 -0.82 -0.15
CA ALA A 304 24.69 -0.83 -1.58
C ALA A 304 24.06 0.50 -2.03
N VAL A 305 23.11 1.04 -1.25
CA VAL A 305 22.50 2.35 -1.55
C VAL A 305 23.55 3.47 -1.51
N ARG A 306 24.44 3.46 -0.51
CA ARG A 306 25.52 4.45 -0.42
C ARG A 306 26.41 4.39 -1.66
N LEU A 307 26.87 3.20 -2.05
CA LEU A 307 27.68 3.02 -3.25
C LEU A 307 27.00 3.59 -4.49
N LEU A 308 25.72 3.29 -4.74
CA LEU A 308 25.00 3.81 -5.91
C LEU A 308 24.85 5.34 -5.88
N ARG A 309 24.62 5.94 -4.71
CA ARG A 309 24.58 7.40 -4.54
C ARG A 309 25.93 8.05 -4.80
N ASP A 310 27.00 7.47 -4.26
CA ASP A 310 28.38 7.92 -4.47
C ASP A 310 28.77 7.84 -5.96
N HIS A 311 28.11 6.96 -6.72
CA HIS A 311 28.24 6.80 -8.17
C HIS A 311 27.10 7.46 -8.97
N GLY A 312 26.46 8.50 -8.41
CA GLY A 312 25.63 9.45 -9.15
C GLY A 312 24.12 9.32 -9.01
N ASP A 313 23.58 8.26 -8.39
CA ASP A 313 22.11 8.12 -8.22
C ASP A 313 21.59 8.95 -7.03
N GLN A 314 21.43 10.26 -7.25
CA GLN A 314 21.00 11.20 -6.21
C GLN A 314 19.55 11.02 -5.74
N ARG A 315 18.73 10.32 -6.53
CA ARG A 315 17.29 10.05 -6.26
C ARG A 315 17.04 8.68 -5.62
N LEU A 316 18.09 7.96 -5.25
CA LEU A 316 18.04 6.73 -4.48
C LEU A 316 18.19 7.04 -2.99
N HIS A 317 17.28 6.55 -2.15
CA HIS A 317 17.26 6.86 -0.72
C HIS A 317 17.22 5.59 0.12
N TYR A 318 17.99 5.56 1.21
CA TYR A 318 17.94 4.47 2.17
C TYR A 318 16.94 4.80 3.30
N LEU A 319 16.08 3.83 3.61
CA LEU A 319 15.23 3.84 4.80
C LEU A 319 15.66 2.77 5.79
N HIS A 320 16.00 3.20 7.00
CA HIS A 320 16.29 2.27 8.08
C HIS A 320 14.99 1.69 8.62
N GLY A 321 14.70 0.41 8.31
CA GLY A 321 13.48 -0.29 8.71
C GLY A 321 13.08 -0.11 10.18
N PRO A 322 14.01 -0.24 11.15
CA PRO A 322 13.70 0.00 12.56
C PRO A 322 13.24 1.43 12.92
N LYS A 323 13.49 2.44 12.08
CA LYS A 323 12.89 3.78 12.25
C LYS A 323 11.40 3.80 11.84
N VAL A 324 10.98 2.90 10.96
CA VAL A 324 9.57 2.70 10.60
C VAL A 324 8.87 1.83 11.64
N PHE A 325 9.45 0.67 11.96
CA PHE A 325 8.90 -0.30 12.90
C PHE A 325 10.06 -0.98 13.65
N GLY A 326 10.37 -0.47 14.84
CA GLY A 326 11.55 -0.82 15.64
C GLY A 326 11.21 -1.45 16.98
N ALA A 327 12.16 -1.49 17.91
CA ALA A 327 12.02 -2.10 19.24
C ALA A 327 10.77 -1.63 20.01
N SER A 328 10.41 -0.35 19.93
CA SER A 328 9.19 0.19 20.56
C SER A 328 7.89 -0.41 20.03
N CYS A 329 7.93 -1.09 18.89
CA CYS A 329 6.79 -1.68 18.20
C CYS A 329 6.75 -3.21 18.34
N VAL A 330 7.66 -3.84 19.10
CA VAL A 330 7.64 -5.29 19.35
C VAL A 330 6.30 -5.77 19.94
N PRO A 331 5.66 -5.05 20.89
CA PRO A 331 4.31 -5.41 21.36
C PRO A 331 3.22 -5.31 20.30
N LEU A 332 3.52 -4.72 19.14
CA LEU A 332 2.61 -4.59 18.00
C LEU A 332 2.91 -5.60 16.89
N LEU A 333 3.70 -6.64 17.16
CA LEU A 333 3.86 -7.79 16.25
C LEU A 333 2.70 -8.79 16.44
N LEU A 334 2.36 -9.49 15.36
CA LEU A 334 1.23 -10.41 15.29
C LEU A 334 1.54 -11.72 16.01
N GLU A 335 2.72 -12.27 15.77
CA GLU A 335 3.09 -13.55 16.34
C GLU A 335 3.30 -13.43 17.87
N PRO A 336 2.93 -14.47 18.63
CA PRO A 336 3.25 -14.58 20.06
C PRO A 336 4.74 -14.44 20.37
N GLU A 337 5.03 -14.03 21.60
CA GLU A 337 6.39 -14.09 22.13
C GLU A 337 6.95 -15.51 22.14
N GLY A 338 8.24 -15.65 21.82
CA GLY A 338 8.91 -16.94 21.69
C GLY A 338 8.63 -17.66 20.37
N LEU A 339 7.71 -17.15 19.55
CA LEU A 339 7.61 -17.48 18.14
C LEU A 339 8.36 -16.44 17.29
N ASP A 340 8.57 -16.77 16.03
CA ASP A 340 9.27 -15.92 15.05
C ASP A 340 8.49 -14.63 14.72
N ARG A 341 8.62 -13.59 15.55
CA ARG A 341 7.82 -12.36 15.43
C ARG A 341 8.32 -11.46 14.32
N LEU A 342 7.48 -11.25 13.31
CA LEU A 342 7.87 -10.54 12.09
C LEU A 342 6.78 -9.65 11.52
N HIS A 343 5.51 -10.00 11.71
CA HIS A 343 4.42 -9.34 11.00
C HIS A 343 3.77 -8.28 11.90
N PRO A 344 3.51 -7.06 11.42
CA PRO A 344 2.71 -6.10 12.16
C PRO A 344 1.33 -6.68 12.48
N SER A 345 0.87 -6.49 13.71
CA SER A 345 -0.48 -6.83 14.15
C SER A 345 -1.51 -5.87 13.55
N PRO A 346 -2.82 -6.12 13.75
CA PRO A 346 -3.88 -5.16 13.47
C PRO A 346 -3.59 -3.70 13.87
N ALA A 347 -3.01 -3.52 15.06
CA ALA A 347 -2.65 -2.20 15.60
C ALA A 347 -1.29 -1.71 15.07
N GLY A 348 -0.41 -2.63 14.66
CA GLY A 348 0.88 -2.32 14.06
C GLY A 348 0.78 -1.71 12.66
N HIS A 349 -0.14 -2.17 11.81
CA HIS A 349 -0.28 -1.69 10.43
C HIS A 349 -0.48 -0.16 10.30
N PRO A 350 -1.38 0.49 11.07
CA PRO A 350 -1.54 1.95 11.03
C PRO A 350 -0.28 2.72 11.46
N ILE A 351 0.44 2.22 12.47
CA ILE A 351 1.70 2.81 12.96
C ILE A 351 2.78 2.71 11.91
N PHE A 352 2.94 1.53 11.31
CA PHE A 352 3.86 1.29 10.20
C PHE A 352 3.57 2.28 9.07
N ALA A 353 2.33 2.31 8.58
CA ALA A 353 1.93 3.18 7.48
C ALA A 353 2.19 4.66 7.77
N GLY A 354 1.90 5.13 9.00
CA GLY A 354 2.11 6.52 9.40
C GLY A 354 3.58 6.90 9.43
N ARG A 355 4.43 6.06 10.05
CA ARG A 355 5.88 6.30 10.15
C ARG A 355 6.57 6.17 8.80
N PHE A 356 6.21 5.16 8.01
CA PHE A 356 6.72 4.98 6.64
C PHE A 356 6.44 6.22 5.78
N LEU A 357 5.18 6.66 5.72
CA LEU A 357 4.80 7.84 4.94
C LEU A 357 5.48 9.12 5.44
N THR A 358 5.63 9.28 6.75
CA THR A 358 6.34 10.43 7.35
C THR A 358 7.81 10.47 6.93
N LEU A 359 8.50 9.33 6.97
CA LEU A 359 9.91 9.26 6.54
C LEU A 359 10.06 9.42 5.04
N LEU A 360 9.13 8.87 4.26
CA LEU A 360 9.13 8.99 2.80
C LEU A 360 8.96 10.45 2.37
N ARG A 361 8.02 11.19 2.96
CA ARG A 361 7.79 12.63 2.68
C ARG A 361 8.97 13.54 3.02
N ARG A 362 9.96 13.08 3.81
CA ARG A 362 11.21 13.82 4.06
C ARG A 362 12.22 13.67 2.93
N MET A 363 12.00 12.75 2.00
CA MET A 363 12.84 12.60 0.82
C MET A 363 12.47 13.65 -0.23
N PRO A 364 13.46 14.21 -0.94
CA PRO A 364 13.20 15.04 -2.10
C PRO A 364 12.35 14.31 -3.14
N CYS A 365 11.50 15.06 -3.84
CA CYS A 365 10.78 14.61 -5.04
C CYS A 365 9.71 13.52 -4.84
N VAL A 366 9.34 13.16 -3.60
CA VAL A 366 8.20 12.25 -3.36
C VAL A 366 6.90 12.93 -3.81
N PRO A 367 6.05 12.28 -4.64
CA PRO A 367 4.83 12.89 -5.15
C PRO A 367 3.90 13.37 -4.04
N VAL A 368 3.50 14.64 -4.11
CA VAL A 368 2.48 15.20 -3.22
C VAL A 368 1.20 15.36 -4.03
N THR A 369 0.14 14.65 -3.64
CA THR A 369 -1.18 14.91 -4.19
C THR A 369 -1.80 16.10 -3.47
N VAL A 370 -2.30 17.07 -4.23
CA VAL A 370 -3.12 18.14 -3.69
C VAL A 370 -4.56 17.63 -3.72
N SER A 371 -5.15 17.34 -2.56
CA SER A 371 -6.56 16.98 -2.50
C SER A 371 -7.43 18.18 -2.92
N PRO A 372 -8.47 17.99 -3.76
CA PRO A 372 -9.38 19.08 -4.13
C PRO A 372 -10.24 19.61 -2.96
N GLU A 373 -10.18 19.01 -1.78
CA GLU A 373 -11.03 19.35 -0.63
C GLU A 373 -10.42 20.35 0.38
N CYS A 374 -9.44 21.15 -0.04
CA CYS A 374 -9.08 22.36 0.69
C CYS A 374 -9.00 23.54 -0.26
N GLY A 375 -10.15 24.23 -0.41
CA GLY A 375 -10.12 25.64 -0.78
C GLY A 375 -9.26 26.43 0.21
N PRO A 376 -8.70 27.58 -0.19
CA PRO A 376 -7.73 28.30 0.62
C PRO A 376 -8.38 28.78 1.90
N ALA A 377 -8.11 28.10 3.02
CA ALA A 377 -8.36 28.64 4.34
C ALA A 377 -7.37 29.79 4.54
N HIS A 378 -7.89 31.01 4.47
CA HIS A 378 -7.31 32.29 4.84
C HIS A 378 -5.88 32.24 5.39
N LEU A 379 -4.91 32.66 4.56
CA LEU A 379 -3.68 33.28 5.02
C LEU A 379 -4.06 34.51 5.87
N VAL A 380 -4.11 34.32 7.19
CA VAL A 380 -4.12 35.45 8.13
C VAL A 380 -2.76 36.12 8.02
N THR A 381 -2.78 37.27 7.33
CA THR A 381 -1.68 38.21 7.27
C THR A 381 -1.37 38.67 8.70
N GLN A 382 -0.19 38.29 9.22
CA GLN A 382 0.38 38.96 10.39
C GLN A 382 0.65 40.43 10.00
N ARG A 383 -0.29 41.32 10.35
CA ARG A 383 -0.04 42.76 10.33
C ARG A 383 0.96 43.08 11.43
N ARG A 384 2.08 43.69 11.02
CA ARG A 384 2.99 44.46 11.88
C ARG A 384 2.17 45.39 12.79
N ILE A 385 2.25 45.19 14.10
CA ILE A 385 1.82 46.20 15.06
C ILE A 385 2.95 47.23 15.12
N GLY A 386 2.69 48.37 14.47
CA GLY A 386 3.48 49.58 14.58
C GLY A 386 3.28 50.23 15.94
N THR A 387 4.38 50.78 16.44
CA THR A 387 4.54 51.73 17.52
C THR A 387 3.48 52.84 17.52
N LYS A 388 2.88 53.12 18.67
CA LYS A 388 2.35 54.44 19.00
C LYS A 388 2.71 54.84 20.42
N GLU A 389 3.25 56.05 20.48
CA GLU A 389 3.73 56.82 21.61
C GLU A 389 2.60 57.15 22.60
N THR A 390 2.97 57.25 23.88
CA THR A 390 2.36 58.17 24.83
C THR A 390 3.46 58.87 25.64
N LYS A 391 3.59 60.18 25.44
CA LYS A 391 4.08 61.14 26.46
C LYS A 391 3.00 61.20 27.57
N GLU A 392 3.27 61.35 28.87
CA GLU A 392 3.80 62.57 29.50
C GLU A 392 4.15 62.34 31.00
N THR A 393 5.29 62.89 31.42
CA THR A 393 5.63 63.57 32.71
C THR A 393 5.28 62.98 34.10
N ARG A 394 6.31 62.71 34.93
CA ARG A 394 6.89 63.64 35.95
C ARG A 394 8.10 63.02 36.68
N ALA A 395 9.14 63.82 36.88
CA ALA A 395 10.41 63.54 37.59
C ALA A 395 10.28 63.75 39.12
N PRO A 396 11.37 63.75 39.92
CA PRO A 396 12.40 62.73 40.15
C PRO A 396 12.60 62.43 41.66
N LYS A 397 13.37 61.40 42.02
CA LYS A 397 14.17 61.41 43.27
C LYS A 397 15.45 60.57 43.12
N LYS A 398 16.57 61.25 43.38
CA LYS A 398 17.94 60.73 43.54
C LYS A 398 18.04 59.75 44.72
N VAL A 399 19.04 58.86 44.67
CA VAL A 399 20.08 58.54 45.68
C VAL A 399 20.64 57.15 45.29
N LYS A 400 21.84 57.05 44.70
CA LYS A 400 23.21 57.00 45.28
C LYS A 400 23.64 55.57 45.65
N GLU A 401 24.75 55.11 45.03
CA GLU A 401 25.84 54.22 45.52
C GLU A 401 25.45 52.91 46.26
N ALA A 402 26.06 51.74 46.10
CA ALA A 402 27.44 51.36 45.78
C ALA A 402 27.49 49.85 45.41
N ARG A 403 28.61 49.43 44.80
CA ARG A 403 29.44 48.20 45.07
C ARG A 403 28.71 46.98 45.66
N GLU A 404 28.78 45.78 45.09
CA GLU A 404 29.92 45.00 44.57
C GLU A 404 29.47 43.99 43.51
#